data_AF-A0A0I9S4B9-F1
#
_entry.id   AF-A0A0I9S4B9-F1
#
_cell.length_a   1.000
_cell.length_b   1.000
_cell.length_c   1.000
_cell.angle_alpha   90.00
_cell.angle_beta   90.00
_cell.angle_gamma   90.00
#
_symmetry.space_group_name_H-M   'P 1'
#
loop_
_entity.id
_entity.type
_entity.pdbx_description
1 polymer ?
#
loop_
_entity_poly.entity_id
_entity_poly.type
_entity_poly.pdbx_seq_one_letter_code
_entity_poly.pdbx_strand_id
1 'polypeptide(L)'
;NVAREYQIKSGVQSVRVENNRPKIYLGSKYFLDVTFALMGLIILWPVILIFSLLIVLESSGSPFYLQERLGLNGKRFKVIKLRSMRNDAEKNGAKWAEKNDPRVTRIGLFIRKTRIDELPQLFNILKGEMSLVG
;
A
#
# COMPACT_ATOMS: atom_id res chain seq x y z
N ASN A 1 20.25 15.42 11.80
CA ASN A 1 21.57 14.93 11.39
C ASN A 1 21.59 13.42 11.32
N VAL A 2 21.33 12.84 10.13
CA VAL A 2 22.02 11.67 9.53
C VAL A 2 21.42 11.53 8.12
N ALA A 3 22.02 12.19 7.12
CA ALA A 3 21.74 11.90 5.71
C ALA A 3 22.76 10.85 5.28
N ARG A 4 22.32 9.64 4.95
CA ARG A 4 23.19 8.66 4.27
C ARG A 4 23.13 8.95 2.78
N GLU A 5 24.31 9.21 2.21
CA GLU A 5 24.53 9.37 0.76
C GLU A 5 24.13 8.09 0.02
N TYR A 6 23.20 8.22 -0.92
CA TYR A 6 23.01 7.22 -1.96
C TYR A 6 23.97 7.58 -3.10
N GLN A 7 25.12 6.91 -3.14
CA GLN A 7 26.06 6.97 -4.26
C GLN A 7 25.49 6.18 -5.45
N ILE A 8 24.72 6.83 -6.31
CA ILE A 8 24.34 6.31 -7.63
C ILE A 8 25.37 6.86 -8.63
N LYS A 9 26.21 5.97 -9.18
CA LYS A 9 27.14 6.28 -10.27
C LYS A 9 26.39 6.54 -11.57
N SER A 10 25.91 7.77 -11.73
CA SER A 10 25.56 8.40 -13.00
C SER A 10 25.34 9.89 -12.66
N GLY A 11 25.92 10.80 -13.44
CA GLY A 11 26.16 12.22 -13.09
C GLY A 11 24.91 13.09 -12.88
N VAL A 12 24.06 12.71 -11.94
CA VAL A 12 22.86 13.41 -11.50
C VAL A 12 23.17 13.97 -10.12
N GLN A 13 23.26 15.30 -10.01
CA GLN A 13 23.35 15.99 -8.72
C GLN A 13 22.22 15.53 -7.80
N SER A 14 22.56 15.07 -6.59
CA SER A 14 21.58 14.78 -5.56
C SER A 14 20.93 16.09 -5.10
N VAL A 15 19.75 16.41 -5.63
CA VAL A 15 18.96 17.55 -5.15
C VAL A 15 18.47 17.23 -3.74
N ARG A 16 19.04 17.91 -2.74
CA ARG A 16 18.60 17.83 -1.36
C ARG A 16 17.32 18.67 -1.22
N VAL A 17 16.16 18.05 -1.41
CA VAL A 17 14.87 18.71 -1.17
C VAL A 17 14.69 18.83 0.35
N GLU A 18 15.02 19.99 0.89
CA GLU A 18 14.81 20.30 2.30
C GLU A 18 13.33 20.66 2.53
N ASN A 19 12.59 19.74 3.16
CA ASN A 19 11.15 19.85 3.32
C ASN A 19 10.83 20.71 4.55
N ASN A 20 10.63 22.03 4.34
CA ASN A 20 10.53 23.01 5.42
C ASN A 20 9.09 23.16 5.99
N ARG A 21 8.37 22.05 6.17
CA ARG A 21 7.00 22.09 6.70
C ARG A 21 7.01 22.36 8.21
N PRO A 22 6.17 23.27 8.73
CA PRO A 22 6.15 23.56 10.16
C PRO A 22 5.75 22.33 10.96
N LYS A 23 6.36 22.12 12.13
CA LYS A 23 6.09 20.96 13.00
C LYS A 23 4.60 20.82 13.36
N ILE A 24 3.91 21.94 13.55
CA ILE A 24 2.47 21.99 13.83
C ILE A 24 1.67 21.37 12.68
N TYR A 25 2.02 21.70 11.43
CA TYR A 25 1.38 21.10 10.26
C TYR A 25 1.55 19.58 10.24
N LEU A 26 2.76 19.08 10.50
CA LEU A 26 3.04 17.64 10.50
C LEU A 26 2.27 16.91 11.61
N GLY A 27 2.17 17.51 12.79
CA GLY A 27 1.38 16.99 13.91
C GLY A 27 -0.11 16.91 13.59
N SER A 28 -0.71 18.02 13.14
CA SER A 28 -2.13 18.06 12.77
C SER A 28 -2.45 17.11 11.62
N LYS A 29 -1.55 17.02 10.63
CA LYS A 29 -1.67 16.07 9.52
C LYS A 29 -1.72 14.64 10.03
N TYR A 30 -0.75 14.24 10.86
CA TYR A 30 -0.70 12.88 11.41
C TYR A 30 -1.93 12.55 12.25
N PHE A 31 -2.39 13.50 13.07
CA PHE A 31 -3.60 13.31 13.88
C PHE A 31 -4.84 13.06 13.01
N LEU A 32 -5.03 13.86 11.94
CA LEU A 32 -6.12 13.66 11.00
C LEU A 32 -6.00 12.32 10.27
N ASP A 33 -4.80 11.95 9.82
CA ASP A 33 -4.54 10.68 9.13
C ASP A 33 -4.96 9.48 10.01
N VAL A 34 -4.51 9.45 11.27
CA VAL A 34 -4.87 8.38 12.21
C VAL A 34 -6.36 8.37 12.53
N THR A 35 -6.96 9.53 12.76
CA THR A 35 -8.40 9.65 13.08
C THR A 35 -9.26 9.10 11.96
N PHE A 36 -9.04 9.55 10.72
CA PHE A 36 -9.80 9.09 9.57
C PHE A 36 -9.50 7.63 9.22
N ALA A 37 -8.27 7.15 9.41
CA ALA A 37 -7.95 5.74 9.20
C ALA A 37 -8.65 4.82 10.21
N LEU A 38 -8.73 5.22 11.48
CA LEU A 38 -9.48 4.48 12.51
C LEU A 38 -10.98 4.44 12.20
N MET A 39 -11.57 5.60 11.89
CA MET A 39 -12.99 5.68 11.50
C MET A 39 -13.27 4.85 10.26
N GLY A 40 -12.40 4.96 9.25
CA GLY A 40 -12.49 4.18 8.01
C GLY A 40 -12.44 2.68 8.28
N LEU A 41 -11.53 2.20 9.14
CA LEU A 41 -11.45 0.79 9.50
C LEU A 41 -12.70 0.30 10.23
N ILE A 42 -13.26 1.09 11.16
CA ILE A 42 -14.49 0.73 11.88
C ILE A 42 -15.69 0.63 10.91
N ILE A 43 -15.75 1.47 9.89
CA ILE A 43 -16.85 1.45 8.92
C ILE A 43 -16.64 0.35 7.88
N LEU A 44 -15.40 0.15 7.43
CA LEU A 44 -15.07 -0.68 6.28
C LEU A 44 -14.61 -2.10 6.63
N TRP A 45 -14.41 -2.44 7.92
CA TRP A 45 -14.02 -3.80 8.31
C TRP A 45 -14.98 -4.89 7.79
N PRO A 46 -16.32 -4.71 7.73
CA PRO A 46 -17.19 -5.75 7.19
C PRO A 46 -16.93 -5.98 5.70
N VAL A 47 -16.66 -4.91 4.94
CA VAL A 47 -16.30 -4.99 3.52
C VAL A 47 -14.98 -5.74 3.34
N ILE A 48 -13.94 -5.38 4.12
CA ILE A 48 -12.65 -6.06 4.10
C ILE A 48 -12.83 -7.55 4.40
N LEU A 49 -13.63 -7.89 5.41
CA LEU A 49 -13.90 -9.27 5.81
C LEU A 49 -14.63 -10.06 4.71
N ILE A 50 -15.71 -9.51 4.15
CA ILE A 50 -16.48 -10.15 3.07
C ILE A 50 -15.57 -10.45 1.88
N PHE A 51 -14.81 -9.47 1.40
CA PHE A 51 -13.93 -9.70 0.26
C PHE A 51 -12.77 -10.62 0.59
N SER A 52 -12.26 -10.60 1.82
CA SER A 52 -11.26 -11.57 2.27
C SER A 52 -11.79 -13.01 2.16
N LEU A 53 -13.03 -13.26 2.59
CA LEU A 53 -13.66 -14.57 2.45
C LEU A 53 -13.85 -14.96 0.99
N LEU A 54 -14.37 -14.06 0.14
CA LEU A 54 -14.56 -14.32 -1.29
C LEU A 54 -13.25 -14.67 -2.00
N ILE A 55 -12.15 -14.00 -1.65
CA ILE A 55 -10.82 -14.27 -2.22
C ILE A 55 -10.32 -15.66 -1.83
N VAL A 56 -10.51 -16.07 -0.57
CA VAL A 56 -10.11 -17.40 -0.07
C VAL A 56 -10.94 -18.51 -0.71
N LEU A 57 -12.24 -18.26 -0.94
CA LEU A 57 -13.13 -19.20 -1.61
C LEU A 57 -12.78 -19.39 -3.09
N GLU A 58 -12.35 -18.31 -3.78
CA GLU A 58 -11.95 -18.39 -5.18
C GLU A 58 -10.53 -18.93 -5.38
N SER A 59 -9.62 -18.67 -4.43
CA SER A 59 -8.22 -19.06 -4.50
C SER A 59 -7.65 -19.36 -3.11
N SER A 60 -6.98 -20.50 -2.95
CA SER A 60 -6.44 -20.90 -1.64
C SER A 60 -5.38 -19.93 -1.12
N GLY A 61 -5.16 -19.91 0.20
CA GLY A 61 -4.13 -19.10 0.88
C GLY A 61 -4.59 -17.72 1.36
N SER A 62 -3.62 -16.88 1.76
CA SER A 62 -3.88 -15.58 2.40
C SER A 62 -4.69 -14.62 1.51
N PRO A 63 -5.80 -14.04 2.01
CA PRO A 63 -6.52 -13.00 1.27
C PRO A 63 -5.75 -11.68 1.17
N PHE A 64 -4.65 -11.53 1.91
CA PHE A 64 -3.81 -10.34 1.88
C PHE A 64 -2.54 -10.56 1.06
N TYR A 65 -2.19 -9.56 0.26
CA TYR A 65 -0.93 -9.43 -0.46
C TYR A 65 -0.13 -8.26 0.11
N LEU A 66 1.17 -8.47 0.33
CA LEU A 66 2.09 -7.45 0.86
C LEU A 66 3.02 -6.99 -0.26
N GLN A 67 2.83 -5.75 -0.72
CA GLN A 67 3.63 -5.16 -1.79
C GLN A 67 4.72 -4.27 -1.21
N GLU A 68 5.99 -4.51 -1.54
CA GLU A 68 7.07 -3.57 -1.18
C GLU A 68 6.92 -2.24 -1.94
N ARG A 69 7.04 -1.12 -1.22
CA ARG A 69 7.05 0.24 -1.75
C ARG A 69 8.13 1.08 -1.08
N LEU A 70 8.54 2.15 -1.75
CA LEU A 70 9.38 3.20 -1.20
C LEU A 70 8.47 4.26 -0.56
N GLY A 71 8.67 4.53 0.72
CA GLY A 71 8.00 5.57 1.48
C GLY A 71 8.89 6.78 1.74
N LEU A 72 8.56 7.53 2.78
CA LEU A 72 9.25 8.77 3.16
C LEU A 72 10.76 8.54 3.33
N ASN A 73 11.57 9.44 2.77
CA ASN A 73 13.04 9.39 2.79
C ASN A 73 13.63 8.09 2.21
N GLY A 74 12.93 7.46 1.26
CA GLY A 74 13.39 6.23 0.60
C GLY A 74 13.32 4.98 1.48
N LYS A 75 12.68 5.06 2.65
CA LYS A 75 12.49 3.88 3.51
C LYS A 75 11.50 2.91 2.85
N ARG A 76 11.88 1.64 2.73
CA ARG A 76 10.99 0.59 2.23
C ARG A 76 9.96 0.23 3.30
N PHE A 77 8.72 -0.01 2.87
CA PHE A 77 7.66 -0.56 3.71
C PHE A 77 6.75 -1.47 2.87
N LYS A 78 5.91 -2.26 3.54
CA LYS A 78 4.99 -3.21 2.88
C LYS A 78 3.57 -2.68 2.91
N VAL A 79 3.06 -2.29 1.75
CA VAL A 79 1.65 -1.91 1.58
C VAL A 79 0.79 -3.16 1.67
N ILE A 80 -0.25 -3.12 2.52
CA ILE A 80 -1.19 -4.21 2.71
C ILE A 80 -2.35 -4.02 1.72
N LYS A 81 -2.63 -5.06 0.93
CA LYS A 81 -3.75 -5.08 -0.02
C LYS A 81 -4.54 -6.36 0.09
N LEU A 82 -5.78 -6.35 -0.39
CA LEU A 82 -6.46 -7.60 -0.71
C LEU A 82 -5.85 -8.20 -1.98
N ARG A 83 -5.66 -9.51 -1.97
CA ARG A 83 -5.06 -10.27 -3.05
C ARG A 83 -6.05 -10.33 -4.21
N SER A 84 -5.64 -9.77 -5.35
CA SER A 84 -6.43 -9.74 -6.59
C SER A 84 -5.91 -10.69 -7.68
N MET A 85 -4.85 -11.44 -7.38
CA MET A 85 -4.22 -12.39 -8.28
C MET A 85 -4.11 -13.76 -7.62
N ARG A 86 -3.96 -14.81 -8.42
CA ARG A 86 -3.72 -16.17 -7.93
C ARG A 86 -2.42 -16.24 -7.12
N ASN A 87 -2.32 -17.18 -6.20
CA ASN A 87 -1.14 -17.34 -5.34
C ASN A 87 0.17 -17.62 -6.10
N ASP A 88 0.07 -18.24 -7.26
CA ASP A 88 1.19 -18.56 -8.14
C ASP A 88 1.53 -17.45 -9.15
N ALA A 89 0.87 -16.29 -9.06
CA ALA A 89 1.02 -15.19 -10.01
C ALA A 89 2.47 -14.67 -10.13
N GLU A 90 3.25 -14.77 -9.07
CA GLU A 90 4.66 -14.32 -9.03
C GLU A 90 5.66 -15.48 -8.92
N LYS A 91 5.24 -16.72 -9.24
CA LYS A 91 6.12 -17.91 -9.18
C LYS A 91 7.40 -17.75 -10.02
N ASN A 92 7.32 -16.97 -11.10
CA ASN A 92 8.42 -16.68 -12.02
C ASN A 92 9.03 -15.28 -11.80
N GLY A 93 8.89 -14.73 -10.59
CA GLY A 93 9.35 -13.39 -10.22
C GLY A 93 8.27 -12.31 -10.32
N ALA A 94 8.55 -11.17 -9.69
CA ALA A 94 7.68 -9.99 -9.72
C ALA A 94 7.60 -9.45 -11.15
N LYS A 95 6.38 -9.35 -11.68
CA LYS A 95 6.11 -8.82 -13.02
C LYS A 95 4.98 -7.81 -12.96
N TRP A 96 5.10 -6.73 -13.72
CA TRP A 96 4.02 -5.77 -13.89
C TRP A 96 2.76 -6.46 -14.41
N ALA A 97 1.61 -6.03 -13.93
CA ALA A 97 0.33 -6.55 -14.38
C ALA A 97 0.04 -6.02 -15.79
N GLU A 98 -0.34 -6.91 -16.70
CA GLU A 98 -0.75 -6.54 -18.06
C GLU A 98 -2.26 -6.22 -18.13
N LYS A 99 -2.69 -5.60 -19.22
CA LYS A 99 -4.11 -5.42 -19.50
C LYS A 99 -4.72 -6.80 -19.77
N ASN A 100 -5.73 -7.19 -19.01
CA ASN A 100 -6.34 -8.54 -19.02
C ASN A 100 -5.37 -9.66 -18.61
N ASP A 101 -4.52 -9.40 -17.61
CA ASP A 101 -3.59 -10.37 -17.08
C ASP A 101 -4.30 -11.65 -16.58
N PRO A 102 -3.95 -12.84 -17.10
CA PRO A 102 -4.62 -14.11 -16.78
C PRO A 102 -4.43 -14.55 -15.33
N ARG A 103 -3.50 -13.91 -14.60
CA ARG A 103 -3.25 -14.17 -13.17
C ARG A 103 -4.29 -13.52 -12.27
N VAL A 104 -5.09 -12.59 -12.77
CA VAL A 104 -6.13 -11.87 -12.02
C VAL A 104 -7.35 -12.77 -11.87
N THR A 105 -7.88 -12.91 -10.64
CA THR A 105 -9.08 -13.71 -10.40
C THR A 105 -10.35 -12.93 -10.75
N ARG A 106 -11.53 -13.57 -10.78
CA ARG A 106 -12.79 -12.87 -11.10
C ARG A 106 -13.16 -11.88 -10.01
N ILE A 107 -13.03 -12.28 -8.73
CA ILE A 107 -13.18 -11.35 -7.60
C ILE A 107 -12.06 -10.30 -7.65
N GLY A 108 -10.84 -10.71 -8.00
CA GLY A 108 -9.69 -9.86 -8.20
C GLY A 108 -9.92 -8.71 -9.18
N LEU A 109 -10.58 -9.00 -10.31
CA LEU A 109 -10.97 -8.00 -11.31
C LEU A 109 -11.92 -6.97 -10.71
N PHE A 110 -12.93 -7.43 -9.96
CA PHE A 110 -13.90 -6.55 -9.32
C PHE A 110 -13.24 -5.63 -8.28
N ILE A 111 -12.47 -6.20 -7.34
CA ILE A 111 -11.86 -5.41 -6.25
C ILE A 111 -10.84 -4.40 -6.78
N ARG A 112 -10.13 -4.68 -7.88
CA ARG A 112 -9.22 -3.71 -8.54
C ARG A 112 -9.99 -2.58 -9.21
N LYS A 113 -11.14 -2.89 -9.84
CA LYS A 113 -11.99 -1.88 -10.49
C LYS A 113 -12.61 -0.92 -9.48
N THR A 114 -12.98 -1.42 -8.30
CA THR A 114 -13.59 -0.64 -7.21
C THR A 114 -12.60 -0.12 -6.18
N ARG A 115 -11.30 -0.46 -6.31
CA ARG A 115 -10.22 -0.13 -5.35
C ARG A 115 -10.45 -0.67 -3.94
N ILE A 116 -11.30 -1.68 -3.81
CA ILE A 116 -11.53 -2.39 -2.55
C ILE A 116 -10.24 -3.09 -2.10
N ASP A 117 -9.35 -3.44 -3.04
CA ASP A 117 -8.05 -4.02 -2.74
C ASP A 117 -7.14 -3.12 -1.89
N GLU A 118 -7.42 -1.83 -1.83
CA GLU A 118 -6.62 -0.85 -1.11
C GLU A 118 -7.15 -0.51 0.28
N LEU A 119 -8.35 -0.96 0.65
CA LEU A 119 -8.91 -0.68 1.99
C LEU A 119 -8.00 -1.14 3.15
N PRO A 120 -7.28 -2.29 3.05
CA PRO A 120 -6.33 -2.67 4.10
C PRO A 120 -5.15 -1.70 4.29
N GLN A 121 -4.90 -0.77 3.35
CA GLN A 121 -3.83 0.24 3.50
C GLN A 121 -4.08 1.20 4.66
N LEU A 122 -5.31 1.30 5.17
CA LEU A 122 -5.61 2.04 6.40
C LEU A 122 -4.76 1.55 7.58
N PHE A 123 -4.43 0.25 7.64
CA PHE A 123 -3.51 -0.26 8.66
C PHE A 123 -2.08 0.30 8.50
N ASN A 124 -1.61 0.57 7.27
CA ASN A 124 -0.32 1.20 7.05
C ASN A 124 -0.30 2.67 7.53
N ILE A 125 -1.44 3.37 7.44
CA ILE A 125 -1.58 4.73 7.96
C ILE A 125 -1.50 4.72 9.49
N LEU A 126 -2.19 3.78 10.16
CA LEU A 126 -2.10 3.63 11.62
C LEU A 126 -0.68 3.30 12.09
N LYS A 127 0.09 2.57 11.29
CA LYS A 127 1.52 2.29 11.56
C LYS A 127 2.45 3.48 11.30
N GLY A 128 1.94 4.58 10.74
CA GLY A 128 2.73 5.74 10.34
C GLY A 128 3.62 5.49 9.11
N GLU A 129 3.34 4.44 8.33
CA GLU A 129 4.07 4.11 7.11
C GLU A 129 3.53 4.87 5.89
N MET A 130 2.25 5.27 5.95
CA MET A 130 1.53 5.99 4.91
C MET A 130 0.73 7.16 5.48
N SER A 131 0.28 8.05 4.60
CA SER A 131 -0.65 9.14 4.89
C SER A 131 -1.87 8.99 3.97
N LEU A 132 -3.04 9.49 4.38
CA LEU A 132 -4.23 9.48 3.51
C LEU A 132 -4.02 10.33 2.25
N VAL A 133 -3.23 11.40 2.38
CA VAL A 133 -2.87 12.32 1.29
C VAL A 133 -1.38 12.59 1.41
N GLY A 134 -0.56 12.02 0.53
CA GLY A 134 0.91 12.05 0.65
C GLY A 134 1.62 12.16 -0.69
#